data_AF-A0A0F8WCF4-F1
#
_entry.id   AF-A0A0F8WCF4-F1
#
_cell.length_a   1.000
_cell.length_b   1.000
_cell.length_c   1.000
_cell.angle_alpha   90.00
_cell.angle_beta   90.00
_cell.angle_gamma   90.00
#
_symmetry.space_group_name_H-M   'P 1'
#
loop_
_entity.id
_entity.type
_entity.pdbx_description
1 polymer ?
#
loop_
_entity_poly.entity_id
_entity_poly.type
_entity_poly.pdbx_seq_one_letter_code
_entity_poly.pdbx_strand_id
1 'polypeptide(L)'
;MPVVVVESPAKAKTINKYLGADYTVLASYGHVRDLPPKDGSVDTENDFDMKWEVGTDSRKHVKAIADALAQDNALILATDPDREGEAISWHLEETLRKRKAIKKDTPVSRVVFNAITKTAVTEAMKNPRQVDAPLVEAYLARRALDYLVGFNLSPVLWRKLPGAKSAGRVQSVCLRLIVEREMEIEAFRPQEYWTVKAVLATPRGQEYEARLVTLAGRKLEKFSLKDQTAAEMAVQAITSRDLSVASVEAKPASRNPSAPFMTSTLQQEASRKFGMGARAAMSTAQRLYEAGHITYM
;
A
#
# COMPACT_ATOMS: atom_id res chain seq x y z
N MET A 1 28.87 -21.34 -11.94
CA MET A 1 28.13 -20.96 -10.73
C MET A 1 26.73 -20.50 -11.11
N PRO A 2 25.67 -21.02 -10.45
CA PRO A 2 24.31 -20.58 -10.70
C PRO A 2 24.14 -19.07 -10.53
N VAL A 3 23.35 -18.46 -11.40
CA VAL A 3 23.08 -17.02 -11.39
C VAL A 3 21.76 -16.78 -10.68
N VAL A 4 21.81 -16.03 -9.58
CA VAL A 4 20.63 -15.61 -8.80
C VAL A 4 20.27 -14.18 -9.20
N VAL A 5 19.03 -13.96 -9.65
CA VAL A 5 18.55 -12.63 -10.06
C VAL A 5 17.48 -12.12 -9.10
N VAL A 6 17.65 -10.89 -8.60
CA VAL A 6 16.74 -10.20 -7.66
C VAL A 6 16.31 -8.84 -8.20
N GLU A 7 15.27 -8.20 -7.65
CA GLU A 7 14.82 -6.91 -8.22
C GLU A 7 15.75 -5.72 -7.91
N SER A 8 16.43 -5.69 -6.76
CA SER A 8 17.19 -4.52 -6.33
C SER A 8 18.66 -4.81 -5.94
N PRO A 9 19.57 -3.83 -6.10
CA PRO A 9 20.99 -3.99 -5.71
C PRO A 9 21.19 -4.18 -4.21
N ALA A 10 20.35 -3.56 -3.38
CA ALA A 10 20.43 -3.70 -1.94
C ALA A 10 20.12 -5.14 -1.53
N LYS A 11 19.06 -5.72 -2.09
CA LYS A 11 18.69 -7.13 -1.93
C LYS A 11 19.79 -8.07 -2.42
N ALA A 12 20.39 -7.77 -3.57
CA ALA A 12 21.51 -8.56 -4.11
C ALA A 12 22.69 -8.59 -3.12
N LYS A 13 23.06 -7.42 -2.58
CA LYS A 13 24.14 -7.29 -1.58
C LYS A 13 23.83 -8.05 -0.30
N THR A 14 22.59 -8.04 0.19
CA THR A 14 22.21 -8.75 1.41
C THR A 14 22.19 -10.26 1.19
N ILE A 15 21.60 -10.75 0.10
CA ILE A 15 21.53 -12.19 -0.23
C ILE A 15 22.91 -12.78 -0.50
N ASN A 16 23.79 -12.04 -1.18
CA ASN A 16 25.15 -12.49 -1.45
C ASN A 16 25.95 -12.80 -0.17
N LYS A 17 25.68 -12.08 0.93
CA LYS A 17 26.29 -12.37 2.25
C LYS A 17 25.87 -13.72 2.82
N TYR A 18 24.70 -14.24 2.44
CA TYR A 18 24.15 -15.49 2.96
C TYR A 18 24.46 -16.68 2.07
N LEU A 19 24.47 -16.48 0.75
CA LEU A 19 24.76 -17.53 -0.24
C LEU A 19 26.26 -17.79 -0.42
N GLY A 20 27.11 -16.79 -0.18
CA GLY A 20 28.57 -16.96 -0.29
C GLY A 20 29.05 -17.05 -1.74
N ALA A 21 30.22 -17.68 -1.93
CA ALA A 21 30.95 -17.71 -3.20
C ALA A 21 30.41 -18.74 -4.21
N ASP A 22 29.41 -19.54 -3.85
CA ASP A 22 28.88 -20.59 -4.72
C ASP A 22 27.87 -20.05 -5.77
N TYR A 23 27.43 -18.79 -5.61
CA TYR A 23 26.42 -18.14 -6.43
C TYR A 23 26.88 -16.78 -6.96
N THR A 24 26.42 -16.45 -8.16
CA THR A 24 26.55 -15.10 -8.72
C THR A 24 25.22 -14.37 -8.54
N VAL A 25 25.17 -13.36 -7.66
CA VAL A 25 23.92 -12.62 -7.40
C VAL A 25 23.89 -11.30 -8.17
N LEU A 26 22.90 -11.11 -9.04
CA LEU A 26 22.71 -9.92 -9.89
C LEU A 26 21.34 -9.29 -9.67
N ALA A 27 21.23 -7.98 -9.93
CA ALA A 27 19.97 -7.24 -9.83
C ALA A 27 19.40 -6.90 -11.21
N SER A 28 18.08 -7.06 -11.39
CA SER A 28 17.36 -6.66 -12.61
C SER A 28 16.97 -5.18 -12.64
N TYR A 29 16.97 -4.51 -11.48
CA TYR A 29 16.49 -3.13 -11.29
C TYR A 29 14.99 -3.00 -11.59
N GLY A 30 14.20 -3.96 -11.10
CA GLY A 30 12.76 -4.04 -11.32
C GLY A 30 12.39 -4.71 -12.65
N HIS A 31 11.33 -4.20 -13.30
CA HIS A 31 10.83 -4.68 -14.58
C HIS A 31 11.86 -4.45 -15.70
N VAL A 32 12.17 -5.50 -16.47
CA VAL A 32 13.13 -5.41 -17.58
C VAL A 32 12.50 -5.04 -18.91
N ARG A 33 11.19 -5.23 -19.04
CA ARG A 33 10.40 -4.91 -20.23
C ARG A 33 9.05 -4.36 -19.84
N ASP A 34 8.44 -3.60 -20.74
CA ASP A 34 7.10 -3.04 -20.54
C ASP A 34 6.36 -2.93 -21.89
N LEU A 35 5.06 -2.63 -21.82
CA LEU A 35 4.25 -2.25 -22.97
C LEU A 35 4.77 -0.94 -23.57
N PRO A 36 5.05 -0.89 -24.89
CA PRO A 36 5.36 0.35 -25.57
C PRO A 36 4.27 1.41 -25.35
N PRO A 37 4.61 2.69 -25.16
CA PRO A 37 3.64 3.76 -24.94
C PRO A 37 3.00 4.23 -26.27
N LYS A 38 2.51 3.29 -27.07
CA LYS A 38 1.89 3.53 -28.38
C LYS A 38 0.67 2.64 -28.54
N ASP A 39 -0.20 3.02 -29.48
CA ASP A 39 -1.42 2.29 -29.80
C ASP A 39 -1.14 0.86 -30.27
N GLY A 40 -2.08 -0.05 -29.98
CA GLY A 40 -2.02 -1.46 -30.36
C GLY A 40 -0.92 -2.27 -29.65
N SER A 41 -0.54 -1.88 -28.42
CA SER A 41 0.36 -2.69 -27.58
C SER A 41 -0.36 -3.83 -26.85
N VAL A 42 -1.70 -3.75 -26.77
CA VAL A 42 -2.58 -4.83 -26.35
C VAL A 42 -3.57 -5.08 -27.50
N ASP A 43 -3.54 -6.27 -28.09
CA ASP A 43 -4.37 -6.64 -29.24
C ASP A 43 -5.65 -7.36 -28.79
N THR A 44 -6.77 -6.64 -28.73
CA THR A 44 -8.05 -7.18 -28.26
C THR A 44 -8.69 -8.18 -29.21
N GLU A 45 -8.26 -8.23 -30.47
CA GLU A 45 -8.81 -9.16 -31.48
C GLU A 45 -8.08 -10.51 -31.48
N ASN A 46 -6.87 -10.56 -30.91
CA ASN A 46 -6.00 -11.74 -30.88
C ASN A 46 -5.68 -12.15 -29.43
N ASP A 47 -6.71 -12.50 -28.66
CA ASP A 47 -6.60 -13.00 -27.28
C ASP A 47 -5.76 -12.11 -26.35
N PHE A 48 -5.89 -10.78 -26.51
CA PHE A 48 -5.15 -9.78 -25.73
C PHE A 48 -3.62 -9.88 -25.85
N ASP A 49 -3.09 -10.36 -27.00
CA ASP A 49 -1.65 -10.45 -27.21
C ASP A 49 -0.95 -9.11 -26.93
N MET A 50 0.17 -9.20 -26.19
CA MET A 50 0.86 -8.04 -25.64
C MET A 50 2.24 -7.88 -26.27
N LYS A 51 2.49 -6.68 -26.81
CA LYS A 51 3.81 -6.30 -27.30
C LYS A 51 4.67 -5.84 -26.14
N TRP A 52 5.87 -6.41 -26.03
CA TRP A 52 6.83 -6.08 -24.98
C TRP A 52 8.11 -5.49 -25.55
N GLU A 53 8.60 -4.42 -24.95
CA GLU A 53 9.88 -3.81 -25.28
C GLU A 53 10.80 -3.76 -24.06
N VAL A 54 12.06 -4.17 -24.25
CA VAL A 54 13.09 -4.08 -23.20
C VAL A 54 13.47 -2.61 -23.03
N GLY A 55 13.27 -2.09 -21.83
CA GLY A 55 13.62 -0.71 -21.48
C GLY A 55 15.10 -0.42 -21.75
N THR A 56 15.40 0.77 -22.26
CA THR A 56 16.77 1.20 -22.58
C THR A 56 17.73 1.03 -21.41
N ASP A 57 17.31 1.43 -20.21
CA ASP A 57 18.10 1.30 -18.99
C ASP A 57 18.28 -0.16 -18.54
N SER A 58 17.32 -1.03 -18.86
CA SER A 58 17.34 -2.46 -18.50
C SER A 58 18.26 -3.28 -19.41
N ARG A 59 18.59 -2.80 -20.62
CA ARG A 59 19.44 -3.54 -21.58
C ARG A 59 20.82 -3.92 -21.02
N LYS A 60 21.46 -3.02 -20.28
CA LYS A 60 22.77 -3.30 -19.64
C LYS A 60 22.67 -4.37 -18.55
N HIS A 61 21.55 -4.39 -17.81
CA HIS A 61 21.31 -5.36 -16.73
C HIS A 61 21.00 -6.74 -17.30
N VAL A 62 20.12 -6.81 -18.31
CA VAL A 62 19.84 -8.04 -19.05
C VAL A 62 21.11 -8.59 -19.73
N LYS A 63 21.97 -7.71 -20.24
CA LYS A 63 23.28 -8.12 -20.78
C LYS A 63 24.18 -8.72 -19.69
N ALA A 64 24.34 -8.05 -18.55
CA ALA A 64 25.15 -8.59 -17.45
C ALA A 64 24.67 -9.97 -16.97
N ILE A 65 23.35 -10.17 -16.89
CA ILE A 65 22.75 -11.47 -16.53
C ILE A 65 23.06 -12.52 -17.61
N ALA A 66 22.89 -12.18 -18.89
CA ALA A 66 23.21 -13.07 -20.00
C ALA A 66 24.69 -13.45 -20.05
N ASP A 67 25.58 -12.49 -19.81
CA ASP A 67 27.03 -12.71 -19.80
C ASP A 67 27.45 -13.62 -18.62
N ALA A 68 26.80 -13.49 -17.46
CA ALA A 68 27.03 -14.38 -16.31
C ALA A 68 26.53 -15.81 -16.55
N LEU A 69 25.40 -15.97 -17.25
CA LEU A 69 24.83 -17.27 -17.62
C LEU A 69 25.63 -18.02 -18.70
N ALA A 70 26.51 -17.32 -19.43
CA ALA A 70 27.37 -17.96 -20.42
C ALA A 70 28.37 -18.95 -19.80
N GLN A 71 28.73 -18.75 -18.53
CA GLN A 71 29.67 -19.60 -17.79
C GLN A 71 28.99 -20.81 -17.13
N ASP A 72 27.77 -20.63 -16.62
CA ASP A 72 26.97 -21.69 -16.01
C ASP A 72 25.48 -21.43 -16.24
N ASN A 73 24.82 -22.47 -16.74
CA ASN A 73 23.51 -22.38 -17.35
C ASN A 73 22.40 -22.69 -16.34
N ALA A 74 22.52 -22.23 -15.09
CA ALA A 74 21.48 -22.38 -14.07
C ALA A 74 20.99 -21.00 -13.60
N LEU A 75 19.72 -20.71 -13.83
CA LEU A 75 19.08 -19.44 -13.49
C LEU A 75 18.14 -19.61 -12.29
N ILE A 76 18.36 -18.80 -11.26
CA ILE A 76 17.53 -18.77 -10.05
C ILE A 76 16.90 -17.37 -9.92
N LEU A 77 15.57 -17.32 -9.95
CA LEU A 77 14.78 -16.11 -9.88
C LEU A 77 14.30 -15.88 -8.44
N ALA A 78 14.80 -14.81 -7.80
CA ALA A 78 14.63 -14.51 -6.39
C ALA A 78 13.93 -13.15 -6.16
N THR A 79 12.96 -12.82 -7.02
CA THR A 79 12.11 -11.63 -6.89
C THR A 79 11.11 -11.76 -5.74
N ASP A 80 10.49 -10.65 -5.35
CA ASP A 80 9.53 -10.60 -4.25
C ASP A 80 8.35 -11.59 -4.35
N PRO A 81 7.76 -11.99 -3.21
CA PRO A 81 6.76 -13.07 -3.14
C PRO A 81 5.34 -12.61 -3.50
N ASP A 82 5.19 -11.75 -4.50
CA ASP A 82 3.91 -11.24 -4.97
C ASP A 82 3.78 -11.38 -6.50
N ARG A 83 2.63 -10.98 -7.06
CA ARG A 83 2.40 -11.08 -8.51
C ARG A 83 3.33 -10.20 -9.35
N GLU A 84 3.80 -9.08 -8.80
CA GLU A 84 4.73 -8.18 -9.51
C GLU A 84 6.10 -8.84 -9.61
N GLY A 85 6.60 -9.41 -8.52
CA GLY A 85 7.80 -10.21 -8.49
C GLY A 85 7.71 -11.42 -9.42
N GLU A 86 6.56 -12.09 -9.47
CA GLU A 86 6.33 -13.21 -10.39
C GLU A 86 6.38 -12.78 -11.86
N ALA A 87 5.79 -11.64 -12.19
CA ALA A 87 5.84 -11.07 -13.53
C ALA A 87 7.26 -10.62 -13.92
N ILE A 88 8.04 -10.04 -13.01
CA ILE A 88 9.45 -9.70 -13.26
C ILE A 88 10.25 -10.97 -13.57
N SER A 89 10.04 -12.05 -12.80
CA SER A 89 10.64 -13.36 -13.03
C SER A 89 10.32 -13.89 -14.43
N TRP A 90 9.05 -13.89 -14.80
CA TRP A 90 8.59 -14.32 -16.13
C TRP A 90 9.16 -13.44 -17.25
N HIS A 91 9.16 -12.12 -17.08
CA HIS A 91 9.73 -11.17 -18.04
C HIS A 91 11.23 -11.38 -18.26
N LEU A 92 11.98 -11.63 -17.19
CA LEU A 92 13.41 -11.93 -17.25
C LEU A 92 13.66 -13.20 -18.04
N GLU A 93 12.98 -14.29 -17.69
CA GLU A 93 13.13 -15.58 -18.35
C GLU A 93 12.83 -15.46 -19.85
N GLU A 94 11.67 -14.91 -20.20
CA GLU A 94 11.28 -14.71 -21.59
C GLU A 94 12.27 -13.85 -22.38
N THR A 95 12.79 -12.79 -21.75
CA THR A 95 13.77 -11.91 -22.40
C THR A 95 15.09 -12.63 -22.64
N LEU A 96 15.57 -13.42 -21.68
CA LEU A 96 16.80 -14.20 -21.81
C LEU A 96 16.66 -15.31 -22.85
N ARG A 97 15.50 -15.98 -22.92
CA ARG A 97 15.16 -16.97 -23.96
C ARG A 97 15.13 -16.33 -25.35
N LYS A 98 14.44 -15.19 -25.53
CA LYS A 98 14.39 -14.45 -26.80
C LYS A 98 15.77 -13.99 -27.27
N ARG A 99 16.67 -13.63 -26.35
CA ARG A 99 18.07 -13.28 -26.66
C ARG A 99 18.97 -14.49 -26.90
N LYS A 100 18.45 -15.72 -26.81
CA LYS A 100 19.22 -16.98 -26.87
C LYS A 100 20.34 -17.04 -25.82
N ALA A 101 20.20 -16.30 -24.71
CA ALA A 101 21.15 -16.34 -23.60
C ALA A 101 20.97 -17.61 -22.76
N ILE A 102 19.75 -18.16 -22.75
CA ILE A 102 19.42 -19.45 -22.15
C ILE A 102 18.66 -20.30 -23.16
N LYS A 103 18.86 -21.62 -23.10
CA LYS A 103 18.22 -22.61 -23.98
C LYS A 103 16.90 -23.09 -23.38
N LYS A 104 16.10 -23.81 -24.18
CA LYS A 104 14.80 -24.36 -23.74
C LYS A 104 14.95 -25.32 -22.55
N ASP A 105 16.04 -26.05 -22.50
CA ASP A 105 16.42 -27.03 -21.48
C ASP A 105 17.23 -26.45 -20.31
N THR A 106 17.60 -25.15 -20.36
CA THR A 106 18.25 -24.46 -19.23
C THR A 106 17.38 -24.59 -17.98
N PRO A 107 17.91 -25.12 -16.86
CA PRO A 107 17.22 -25.13 -15.57
C PRO A 107 16.92 -23.70 -15.11
N VAL A 108 15.64 -23.40 -14.98
CA VAL A 108 15.14 -22.16 -14.36
C VAL A 108 14.39 -22.55 -13.09
N SER A 109 14.69 -21.86 -12.01
CA SER A 109 14.09 -22.08 -10.69
C SER A 109 13.66 -20.76 -10.07
N ARG A 110 12.57 -20.78 -9.30
CA ARG A 110 11.99 -19.64 -8.60
C ARG A 110 12.06 -19.88 -7.10
N VAL A 111 12.63 -18.93 -6.35
CA VAL A 111 12.74 -18.99 -4.89
C VAL A 111 12.04 -17.80 -4.25
N VAL A 112 11.17 -18.06 -3.29
CA VAL A 112 10.39 -17.03 -2.58
C VAL A 112 10.74 -17.02 -1.10
N PHE A 113 10.81 -15.83 -0.51
CA PHE A 113 11.00 -15.65 0.93
C PHE A 113 10.30 -14.37 1.37
N ASN A 114 9.70 -14.40 2.57
CA ASN A 114 8.98 -13.26 3.15
C ASN A 114 9.89 -12.36 4.01
N ALA A 115 11.15 -12.76 4.23
CA ALA A 115 12.14 -12.02 4.99
C ALA A 115 13.54 -12.36 4.46
N ILE A 116 14.43 -11.36 4.44
CA ILE A 116 15.80 -11.53 3.96
C ILE A 116 16.70 -11.86 5.16
N THR A 117 16.56 -13.09 5.68
CA THR A 117 17.39 -13.64 6.74
C THR A 117 18.19 -14.83 6.21
N LYS A 118 19.32 -15.17 6.86
CA LYS A 118 20.14 -16.33 6.46
C LYS A 118 19.30 -17.61 6.39
N THR A 119 18.45 -17.85 7.39
CA THR A 119 17.58 -19.03 7.45
C THR A 119 16.57 -19.04 6.30
N ALA A 120 15.80 -17.96 6.13
CA ALA A 120 14.76 -17.90 5.10
C ALA A 120 15.34 -18.04 3.68
N VAL A 121 16.48 -17.39 3.41
CA VAL A 121 17.15 -17.47 2.10
C VAL A 121 17.69 -18.87 1.85
N THR A 122 18.41 -19.47 2.79
CA THR A 122 18.98 -20.82 2.60
C THR A 122 17.92 -21.91 2.51
N GLU A 123 16.81 -21.77 3.24
CA GLU A 123 15.66 -22.68 3.14
C GLU A 123 14.93 -22.55 1.79
N ALA A 124 14.74 -21.33 1.30
CA ALA A 124 14.13 -21.08 -0.01
C ALA A 124 14.99 -21.68 -1.15
N MET A 125 16.32 -21.59 -1.05
CA MET A 125 17.23 -22.18 -2.05
C MET A 125 17.19 -23.71 -2.08
N LYS A 126 16.80 -24.37 -0.97
CA LYS A 126 16.64 -25.83 -0.91
C LYS A 126 15.31 -26.30 -1.50
N ASN A 127 14.31 -25.41 -1.57
CA ASN A 127 12.96 -25.73 -2.02
C ASN A 127 12.54 -24.81 -3.20
N PRO A 128 13.27 -24.84 -4.34
CA PRO A 128 12.88 -24.06 -5.50
C PRO A 128 11.54 -24.56 -6.06
N ARG A 129 10.75 -23.63 -6.57
CA ARG A 129 9.54 -23.91 -7.35
C ARG A 129 9.71 -23.42 -8.79
N GLN A 130 8.70 -23.65 -9.63
CA GLN A 130 8.59 -23.03 -10.93
C GLN A 130 7.88 -21.68 -10.83
N VAL A 131 7.98 -20.86 -11.87
CA VAL A 131 7.19 -19.64 -12.01
C VAL A 131 5.70 -20.03 -12.02
N ASP A 132 4.90 -19.31 -11.23
CA ASP A 132 3.47 -19.51 -11.06
C ASP A 132 2.72 -18.80 -12.18
N ALA A 133 2.24 -19.59 -13.15
CA ALA A 133 1.53 -19.07 -14.32
C ALA A 133 0.26 -18.28 -13.95
N PRO A 134 -0.62 -18.77 -13.04
CA PRO A 134 -1.78 -17.98 -12.59
C PRO A 134 -1.44 -16.59 -12.03
N LEU A 135 -0.34 -16.45 -11.27
CA LEU A 135 0.10 -15.15 -10.77
C LEU A 135 0.59 -14.23 -11.89
N VAL A 136 1.28 -14.77 -12.88
CA VAL A 136 1.71 -14.04 -14.08
C VAL A 136 0.49 -13.59 -14.89
N GLU A 137 -0.48 -14.49 -15.14
CA GLU A 137 -1.71 -14.18 -15.85
C GLU A 137 -2.53 -13.10 -15.14
N ALA A 138 -2.59 -13.13 -13.80
CA ALA A 138 -3.23 -12.08 -13.02
C ALA A 138 -2.52 -10.71 -13.17
N TYR A 139 -1.19 -10.69 -13.25
CA TYR A 139 -0.43 -9.47 -13.57
C TYR A 139 -0.74 -8.99 -14.99
N LEU A 140 -0.69 -9.88 -15.98
CA LEU A 140 -0.95 -9.58 -17.39
C LEU A 140 -2.35 -8.99 -17.57
N ALA A 141 -3.38 -9.65 -17.03
CA ALA A 141 -4.76 -9.17 -17.09
C ALA A 141 -4.90 -7.76 -16.50
N ARG A 142 -4.25 -7.50 -15.35
CA ARG A 142 -4.22 -6.15 -14.77
C ARG A 142 -3.51 -5.15 -15.68
N ARG A 143 -2.38 -5.52 -16.27
CA ARG A 143 -1.58 -4.66 -17.15
C ARG A 143 -2.35 -4.29 -18.41
N ALA A 144 -2.99 -5.26 -19.06
CA ALA A 144 -3.89 -5.00 -20.20
C ALA A 144 -5.03 -4.07 -19.81
N LEU A 145 -5.73 -4.36 -18.71
CA LEU A 145 -6.87 -3.57 -18.26
C LEU A 145 -6.47 -2.10 -18.01
N ASP A 146 -5.38 -1.88 -17.28
CA ASP A 146 -4.93 -0.53 -16.96
C ASP A 146 -4.45 0.21 -18.23
N TYR A 147 -3.80 -0.49 -19.18
CA TYR A 147 -3.43 0.06 -20.49
C TYR A 147 -4.66 0.44 -21.32
N LEU A 148 -5.63 -0.46 -21.48
CA LEU A 148 -6.82 -0.23 -22.30
C LEU A 148 -7.66 0.94 -21.75
N VAL A 149 -7.84 1.03 -20.42
CA VAL A 149 -8.55 2.16 -19.81
C VAL A 149 -7.79 3.47 -20.04
N GLY A 150 -6.48 3.47 -19.77
CA GLY A 150 -5.66 4.67 -19.93
C GLY A 150 -5.64 5.17 -21.37
N PHE A 151 -5.39 4.28 -22.32
CA PHE A 151 -5.22 4.61 -23.73
C PHE A 151 -6.54 5.01 -24.42
N ASN A 152 -7.64 4.32 -24.11
CA ASN A 152 -8.94 4.62 -24.72
C ASN A 152 -9.62 5.86 -24.11
N LEU A 153 -9.46 6.09 -22.79
CA LEU A 153 -10.20 7.15 -22.10
C LEU A 153 -9.45 8.48 -22.07
N SER A 154 -8.11 8.49 -22.05
CA SER A 154 -7.34 9.74 -22.00
C SER A 154 -7.62 10.69 -23.18
N PRO A 155 -7.73 10.23 -24.45
CA PRO A 155 -8.08 11.11 -25.57
C PRO A 155 -9.46 11.76 -25.44
N VAL A 156 -10.42 11.06 -24.83
CA VAL A 156 -11.76 11.61 -24.54
C VAL A 156 -11.64 12.71 -23.48
N LEU A 157 -10.88 12.48 -22.41
CA LEU A 157 -10.63 13.48 -21.37
C LEU A 157 -9.95 14.73 -21.94
N TRP A 158 -8.93 14.60 -22.77
CA TRP A 158 -8.24 15.74 -23.37
C TRP A 158 -9.17 16.61 -24.22
N ARG A 159 -10.14 16.00 -24.90
CA ARG A 159 -11.14 16.71 -25.72
C ARG A 159 -12.25 17.37 -24.89
N LYS A 160 -12.65 16.75 -23.78
CA LYS A 160 -13.82 17.18 -22.98
C LYS A 160 -13.47 18.01 -21.75
N LEU A 161 -12.25 17.86 -21.22
CA LEU A 161 -11.75 18.51 -20.01
C LEU A 161 -10.33 19.05 -20.30
N PRO A 162 -10.23 20.29 -20.81
CA PRO A 162 -8.94 20.94 -21.03
C PRO A 162 -8.10 20.95 -19.75
N GLY A 163 -6.88 20.42 -19.81
CA GLY A 163 -5.97 20.30 -18.65
C GLY A 163 -5.95 18.91 -18.00
N ALA A 164 -6.89 18.01 -18.33
CA ALA A 164 -6.77 16.61 -17.94
C ALA A 164 -5.53 15.98 -18.59
N LYS A 165 -4.72 15.23 -17.82
CA LYS A 165 -3.49 14.61 -18.31
C LYS A 165 -3.66 13.14 -18.67
N SER A 166 -4.34 12.38 -17.83
CA SER A 166 -4.51 10.94 -18.00
C SER A 166 -5.79 10.45 -17.34
N ALA A 167 -6.31 9.33 -17.86
CA ALA A 167 -7.31 8.52 -17.21
C ALA A 167 -6.64 7.34 -16.49
N GLY A 168 -7.12 7.00 -15.30
CA GLY A 168 -6.62 5.84 -14.57
C GLY A 168 -7.75 5.15 -13.82
N ARG A 169 -7.97 3.86 -14.11
CA ARG A 169 -9.10 3.07 -13.57
C ARG A 169 -9.26 3.22 -12.05
N VAL A 170 -8.17 3.11 -11.29
CA VAL A 170 -8.18 3.24 -9.82
C VAL A 170 -8.03 4.69 -9.38
N GLN A 171 -7.17 5.47 -10.06
CA GLN A 171 -6.89 6.86 -9.69
C GLN A 171 -8.14 7.75 -9.78
N SER A 172 -8.97 7.56 -10.81
CA SER A 172 -10.22 8.31 -10.98
C SER A 172 -11.24 8.02 -9.87
N VAL A 173 -11.30 6.78 -9.37
CA VAL A 173 -12.16 6.42 -8.22
C VAL A 173 -11.63 7.06 -6.93
N CYS A 174 -10.32 7.03 -6.70
CA CYS A 174 -9.72 7.71 -5.53
C CYS A 174 -9.98 9.22 -5.55
N LEU A 175 -9.84 9.85 -6.72
CA LEU A 175 -10.15 11.27 -6.89
C LEU A 175 -11.63 11.55 -6.61
N ARG A 176 -12.53 10.67 -7.09
CA ARG A 176 -13.97 10.79 -6.83
C ARG A 176 -14.29 10.80 -5.34
N LEU A 177 -13.68 9.94 -4.52
CA LEU A 177 -13.89 9.93 -3.07
C LEU A 177 -13.52 11.26 -2.39
N ILE A 178 -12.46 11.91 -2.88
CA ILE A 178 -12.03 13.23 -2.36
C ILE A 178 -13.03 14.31 -2.80
N VAL A 179 -13.42 14.30 -4.07
CA VAL A 179 -14.40 15.26 -4.61
C VAL A 179 -15.75 15.14 -3.91
N GLU A 180 -16.25 13.91 -3.70
CA GLU A 180 -17.51 13.69 -2.98
C GLU A 180 -17.45 14.24 -1.55
N ARG A 181 -16.33 14.04 -0.83
CA ARG A 181 -16.14 14.64 0.50
C ARG A 181 -16.09 16.16 0.45
N GLU A 182 -15.44 16.74 -0.55
CA GLU A 182 -15.39 18.21 -0.69
C GLU A 182 -16.79 18.78 -0.96
N MET A 183 -17.57 18.13 -1.83
CA MET A 183 -18.96 18.50 -2.09
C MET A 183 -19.84 18.40 -0.83
N GLU A 184 -19.62 17.38 0.02
CA GLU A 184 -20.29 17.28 1.33
C GLU A 184 -19.94 18.48 2.23
N ILE A 185 -18.68 18.93 2.22
CA ILE A 185 -18.21 20.09 3.00
C ILE A 185 -18.82 21.39 2.47
N GLU A 186 -18.84 21.61 1.16
CA GLU A 186 -19.44 22.81 0.53
C GLU A 186 -20.97 22.88 0.74
N ALA A 187 -21.63 21.72 0.70
CA ALA A 187 -23.07 21.60 0.94
C ALA A 187 -23.43 21.71 2.43
N PHE A 188 -22.45 21.60 3.33
CA PHE A 188 -22.69 21.67 4.77
C PHE A 188 -23.29 23.03 5.15
N ARG A 189 -24.38 23.00 5.92
CA ARG A 189 -25.02 24.18 6.50
C ARG A 189 -24.84 24.10 8.02
N PRO A 190 -23.89 24.86 8.60
CA PRO A 190 -23.65 24.81 10.04
C PRO A 190 -24.90 25.24 10.79
N GLN A 191 -25.22 24.50 11.85
CA GLN A 191 -26.31 24.82 12.77
C GLN A 191 -25.70 25.13 14.12
N GLU A 192 -26.08 26.27 14.69
CA GLU A 192 -25.71 26.66 16.03
C GLU A 192 -26.31 25.69 17.06
N TYR A 193 -25.51 25.33 18.05
CA TYR A 193 -25.97 24.61 19.22
C TYR A 193 -25.02 24.87 20.38
N TRP A 194 -25.57 24.78 21.59
CA TRP A 194 -24.86 25.06 22.82
C TRP A 194 -24.79 23.83 23.72
N THR A 195 -23.76 23.79 24.56
CA THR A 195 -23.63 22.77 25.61
C THR A 195 -23.29 23.47 26.91
N VAL A 196 -23.97 23.11 27.99
CA VAL A 196 -23.69 23.64 29.32
C VAL A 196 -22.80 22.67 30.08
N LYS A 197 -21.68 23.19 30.61
CA LYS A 197 -20.74 22.48 31.46
C LYS A 197 -20.70 23.17 32.82
N ALA A 198 -20.45 22.39 33.87
CA ALA A 198 -20.27 22.88 35.24
C ALA A 198 -18.96 22.33 35.80
N VAL A 199 -18.18 23.19 36.46
CA VAL A 199 -17.06 22.77 37.30
C VAL A 199 -17.61 22.56 38.71
N LEU A 200 -17.52 21.33 39.22
CA LEU A 200 -18.10 20.93 40.49
C LEU A 200 -17.00 20.49 41.44
N ALA A 201 -17.12 20.88 42.71
CA ALA A 201 -16.25 20.40 43.78
C ALA A 201 -16.92 19.24 44.53
N THR A 202 -16.16 18.17 44.77
CA THR A 202 -16.57 17.10 45.70
C THR A 202 -16.50 17.61 47.15
N PRO A 203 -17.13 16.91 48.12
CA PRO A 203 -16.97 17.24 49.54
C PRO A 203 -15.53 17.22 50.05
N ARG A 204 -14.60 16.61 49.29
CA ARG A 204 -13.16 16.56 49.59
C ARG A 204 -12.36 17.67 48.90
N GLY A 205 -13.02 18.63 48.25
CA GLY A 205 -12.39 19.74 47.54
C GLY A 205 -11.79 19.38 46.17
N GLN A 206 -12.00 18.16 45.66
CA GLN A 206 -11.57 17.79 44.31
C GLN A 206 -12.55 18.32 43.26
N GLU A 207 -12.04 18.99 42.24
CA GLU A 207 -12.85 19.52 41.14
C GLU A 207 -12.97 18.54 39.98
N TYR A 208 -14.11 18.58 39.29
CA TYR A 208 -14.35 17.85 38.05
C TYR A 208 -15.33 18.59 37.14
N GLU A 209 -15.24 18.34 35.83
CA GLU A 209 -16.18 18.88 34.86
C GLU A 209 -17.37 17.92 34.67
N ALA A 210 -18.59 18.44 34.78
CA ALA A 210 -19.82 17.75 34.44
C ALA A 210 -20.51 18.46 33.27
N ARG A 211 -21.19 17.69 32.40
CA ARG A 211 -22.00 18.22 31.30
C ARG A 211 -23.48 18.04 31.60
N LEU A 212 -24.29 19.06 31.31
CA LEU A 212 -25.74 18.95 31.37
C LEU A 212 -26.25 17.94 30.32
N VAL A 213 -26.94 16.90 30.78
CA VAL A 213 -27.50 15.83 29.92
C VAL A 213 -29.02 15.78 29.93
N THR A 214 -29.68 16.47 30.87
CA THR A 214 -31.15 16.48 31.02
C THR A 214 -31.58 17.82 31.59
N LEU A 215 -32.62 18.42 31.01
CA LEU A 215 -33.22 19.67 31.48
C LEU A 215 -34.74 19.53 31.45
N ALA A 216 -35.42 19.96 32.52
CA ALA A 216 -36.87 19.89 32.66
C ALA A 216 -37.46 18.48 32.34
N GLY A 217 -36.78 17.41 32.80
CA GLY A 217 -37.20 16.02 32.60
C GLY A 217 -36.96 15.47 31.19
N ARG A 218 -36.34 16.25 30.29
CA ARG A 218 -36.03 15.81 28.91
C ARG A 218 -34.53 15.65 28.73
N LYS A 219 -34.12 14.52 28.15
CA LYS A 219 -32.73 14.28 27.76
C LYS A 219 -32.34 15.28 26.68
N LEU A 220 -31.19 15.93 26.85
CA LEU A 220 -30.66 16.85 25.85
C LEU A 220 -29.98 16.07 24.73
N GLU A 221 -30.40 16.36 23.51
CA GLU A 221 -29.75 15.96 22.27
C GLU A 221 -28.85 17.10 21.76
N LYS A 222 -28.13 16.85 20.66
CA LYS A 222 -27.13 17.78 20.11
C LYS A 222 -27.68 19.20 19.88
N PHE A 223 -28.92 19.33 19.40
CA PHE A 223 -29.56 20.61 19.04
C PHE A 223 -30.66 21.05 20.02
N SER A 224 -30.66 20.51 21.25
CA SER A 224 -31.69 20.88 22.24
C SER A 224 -31.51 22.32 22.77
N LEU A 225 -30.27 22.80 22.87
CA LEU A 225 -29.97 24.20 23.18
C LEU A 225 -29.52 24.87 21.89
N LYS A 226 -30.44 25.58 21.24
CA LYS A 226 -30.24 26.09 19.87
C LYS A 226 -29.48 27.40 19.80
N ASP A 227 -29.52 28.17 20.88
CA ASP A 227 -28.98 29.53 20.95
C ASP A 227 -28.48 29.86 22.36
N GLN A 228 -27.84 31.01 22.48
CA GLN A 228 -27.30 31.53 23.74
C GLN A 228 -28.40 31.67 24.82
N THR A 229 -29.59 32.15 24.45
CA THR A 229 -30.69 32.37 25.40
C THR A 229 -31.11 31.05 26.06
N ALA A 230 -31.31 29.99 25.27
CA ALA A 230 -31.65 28.67 25.79
C ALA A 230 -30.54 28.11 26.69
N ALA A 231 -29.27 28.36 26.36
CA ALA A 231 -28.14 27.95 27.18
C ALA A 231 -28.06 28.71 28.50
N GLU A 232 -28.27 30.03 28.50
CA GLU A 232 -28.28 30.87 29.69
C GLU A 232 -29.44 30.53 30.64
N MET A 233 -30.63 30.26 30.09
CA MET A 233 -31.76 29.76 30.88
C MET A 233 -31.42 28.43 31.56
N ALA A 234 -30.73 27.53 30.86
CA ALA A 234 -30.27 26.27 31.44
C ALA A 234 -29.23 26.50 32.54
N VAL A 235 -28.30 27.44 32.37
CA VAL A 235 -27.33 27.84 33.41
C VAL A 235 -28.05 28.38 34.64
N GLN A 236 -28.99 29.33 34.48
CA GLN A 236 -29.75 29.88 35.60
C GLN A 236 -30.54 28.82 36.37
N ALA A 237 -31.15 27.86 35.66
CA ALA A 237 -31.87 26.74 36.27
C ALA A 237 -30.96 25.81 37.10
N ILE A 238 -29.67 25.73 36.76
CA ILE A 238 -28.67 24.92 37.49
C ILE A 238 -28.12 25.71 38.67
N THR A 239 -27.68 26.95 38.45
CA THR A 239 -27.03 27.79 39.47
C THR A 239 -27.97 28.13 40.64
N SER A 240 -29.29 28.11 40.40
CA SER A 240 -30.30 28.35 41.44
C SER A 240 -30.58 27.14 42.34
N ARG A 241 -29.81 26.04 42.21
CA ARG A 241 -30.06 24.79 42.93
C ARG A 241 -28.78 24.17 43.48
N ASP A 242 -28.91 23.54 44.63
CA ASP A 242 -27.88 22.61 45.11
C ASP A 242 -27.88 21.34 44.26
N LEU A 243 -26.69 20.87 43.91
CA LEU A 243 -26.49 19.67 43.12
C LEU A 243 -26.15 18.50 44.04
N SER A 244 -26.74 17.34 43.76
CA SER A 244 -26.45 16.09 44.47
C SER A 244 -26.14 14.98 43.48
N VAL A 245 -25.36 14.00 43.93
CA VAL A 245 -25.01 12.84 43.13
C VAL A 245 -26.20 11.88 43.11
N ALA A 246 -26.82 11.71 41.94
CA ALA A 246 -27.96 10.80 41.77
C ALA A 246 -27.53 9.32 41.67
N SER A 247 -26.38 9.04 41.05
CA SER A 247 -25.86 7.68 40.86
C SER A 247 -24.36 7.69 40.60
N VAL A 248 -23.64 6.68 41.08
CA VAL A 248 -22.23 6.41 40.74
C VAL A 248 -22.11 4.99 40.25
N GLU A 249 -21.50 4.81 39.08
CA GLU A 249 -21.22 3.49 38.52
C GLU A 249 -19.74 3.37 38.20
N ALA A 250 -19.12 2.27 38.65
CA ALA A 250 -17.74 1.90 38.32
C ALA A 250 -17.74 0.54 37.64
N LYS A 251 -17.27 0.47 36.41
CA LYS A 251 -17.13 -0.77 35.64
C LYS A 251 -15.68 -0.96 35.22
N PRO A 252 -15.08 -2.14 35.45
CA PRO A 252 -13.77 -2.44 34.88
C PRO A 252 -13.88 -2.46 33.36
N ALA A 253 -12.91 -1.89 32.67
CA ALA A 253 -12.80 -1.93 31.22
C ALA A 253 -11.46 -2.55 30.81
N SER A 254 -11.49 -3.50 29.88
CA SER A 254 -10.31 -4.11 29.28
C SER A 254 -10.16 -3.64 27.83
N ARG A 255 -8.93 -3.35 27.41
CA ARG A 255 -8.61 -3.05 26.01
C ARG A 255 -7.61 -4.05 25.48
N ASN A 256 -7.99 -4.77 24.42
CA ASN A 256 -7.09 -5.69 23.73
C ASN A 256 -6.01 -4.93 22.94
N PRO A 257 -4.81 -5.50 22.80
CA PRO A 257 -3.77 -4.95 21.94
C PRO A 257 -4.21 -4.97 20.47
N SER A 258 -3.67 -4.06 19.68
CA SER A 258 -3.87 -4.06 18.23
C SER A 258 -3.15 -5.24 17.58
N ALA A 259 -3.68 -5.71 16.46
CA ALA A 259 -3.01 -6.71 15.63
C ALA A 259 -1.65 -6.21 15.10
N PRO A 260 -0.73 -7.12 14.72
CA PRO A 260 0.48 -6.77 13.99
C PRO A 260 0.16 -5.97 12.70
N PHE A 261 1.15 -5.20 12.24
CA PHE A 261 0.96 -4.37 11.06
C PHE A 261 0.78 -5.18 9.78
N MET A 262 -0.24 -4.81 9.01
CA MET A 262 -0.30 -4.97 7.55
C MET A 262 -0.05 -3.62 6.87
N THR A 263 0.21 -3.63 5.56
CA THR A 263 0.58 -2.44 4.76
C THR A 263 -0.32 -1.22 5.02
N SER A 264 -1.65 -1.41 5.04
CA SER A 264 -2.61 -0.33 5.25
C SER A 264 -2.51 0.29 6.65
N THR A 265 -2.45 -0.55 7.69
CA THR A 265 -2.33 -0.11 9.08
C THR A 265 -0.97 0.51 9.39
N LEU A 266 0.10 0.03 8.74
CA LEU A 266 1.43 0.62 8.83
C LEU A 266 1.43 2.04 8.25
N GLN A 267 0.87 2.23 7.06
CA GLN A 267 0.78 3.55 6.43
C GLN A 267 -0.07 4.53 7.25
N GLN A 268 -1.20 4.06 7.79
CA GLN A 268 -2.06 4.88 8.65
C GLN A 268 -1.34 5.33 9.94
N GLU A 269 -0.70 4.40 10.65
CA GLU A 269 0.03 4.72 11.88
C GLU A 269 1.30 5.55 11.60
N ALA A 270 1.99 5.31 10.48
CA ALA A 270 3.13 6.13 10.07
C ALA A 270 2.73 7.59 9.79
N SER A 271 1.60 7.80 9.12
CA SER A 271 1.02 9.13 8.92
C SER A 271 0.61 9.77 10.24
N ARG A 272 -0.17 9.05 11.07
CA ARG A 272 -0.74 9.58 12.32
C ARG A 272 0.31 9.90 13.38
N LYS A 273 1.35 9.08 13.53
CA LYS A 273 2.35 9.20 14.60
C LYS A 273 3.63 9.92 14.16
N PHE A 274 4.01 9.80 12.89
CA PHE A 274 5.29 10.31 12.39
C PHE A 274 5.13 11.33 11.26
N GLY A 275 3.91 11.69 10.87
CA GLY A 275 3.68 12.64 9.77
C GLY A 275 4.16 12.13 8.41
N MET A 276 4.41 10.81 8.28
CA MET A 276 4.94 10.24 7.05
C MET A 276 3.82 9.98 6.04
N GLY A 277 3.88 10.66 4.88
CA GLY A 277 3.02 10.31 3.75
C GLY A 277 3.27 8.88 3.27
N ALA A 278 2.26 8.25 2.63
CA ALA A 278 2.30 6.84 2.24
C ALA A 278 3.56 6.45 1.43
N ARG A 279 4.01 7.32 0.51
CA ARG A 279 5.24 7.10 -0.27
C ARG A 279 6.49 7.02 0.62
N ALA A 280 6.63 7.93 1.58
CA ALA A 280 7.78 7.96 2.48
C ALA A 280 7.77 6.74 3.43
N ALA A 281 6.59 6.34 3.90
CA ALA A 281 6.40 5.14 4.71
C ALA A 281 6.83 3.88 3.94
N MET A 282 6.32 3.66 2.72
CA MET A 282 6.67 2.48 1.92
C MET A 282 8.12 2.48 1.45
N SER A 283 8.70 3.63 1.09
CA SER A 283 10.13 3.72 0.74
C SER A 283 11.04 3.40 1.94
N THR A 284 10.62 3.74 3.15
CA THR A 284 11.35 3.38 4.37
C THR A 284 11.20 1.89 4.68
N ALA A 285 9.98 1.35 4.58
CA ALA A 285 9.72 -0.07 4.76
C ALA A 285 10.49 -0.95 3.75
N GLN A 286 10.53 -0.56 2.46
CA GLN A 286 11.34 -1.22 1.42
C GLN A 286 12.81 -1.34 1.86
N ARG A 287 13.42 -0.23 2.30
CA ARG A 287 14.82 -0.22 2.73
C ARG A 287 15.05 -1.11 3.95
N LEU A 288 14.11 -1.14 4.90
CA LEU A 288 14.19 -2.01 6.07
C LEU A 288 14.07 -3.49 5.68
N TYR A 289 13.16 -3.82 4.77
CA TYR A 289 13.00 -5.18 4.25
C TYR A 289 14.26 -5.64 3.49
N GLU A 290 14.77 -4.83 2.56
CA GLU A 290 15.99 -5.13 1.78
C GLU A 290 17.26 -5.27 2.64
N ALA A 291 17.29 -4.60 3.79
CA ALA A 291 18.35 -4.70 4.79
C ALA A 291 18.16 -5.88 5.76
N GLY A 292 17.03 -6.60 5.70
CA GLY A 292 16.73 -7.76 6.54
C GLY A 292 16.22 -7.40 7.95
N HIS A 293 15.69 -6.20 8.15
CA HIS A 293 15.18 -5.74 9.46
C HIS A 293 13.71 -6.07 9.70
N ILE A 294 12.91 -6.22 8.65
CA ILE A 294 11.47 -6.54 8.74
C ILE A 294 11.09 -7.60 7.70
N THR A 295 9.90 -8.17 7.84
CA THR A 295 9.25 -8.98 6.81
C THR A 295 8.77 -8.10 5.64
N TYR A 296 8.34 -8.74 4.56
CA TYR A 296 7.75 -8.06 3.40
C TYR A 296 6.61 -7.13 3.81
N MET A 297 6.60 -5.92 3.22
CA MET A 297 5.84 -4.75 3.69
C MET A 297 4.58 -4.44 2.88
#